data_AF-D8MMM5-F1
#
_entry.id   AF-D8MMM5-F1
#
_cell.length_a   1.000
_cell.length_b   1.000
_cell.length_c   1.000
_cell.angle_alpha   90.00
_cell.angle_beta   90.00
_cell.angle_gamma   90.00
#
_symmetry.space_group_name_H-M   'P 1'
#
loop_
_entity.id
_entity.type
_entity.pdbx_description
1 polymer ?
#
loop_
_entity_poly.entity_id
_entity_poly.type
_entity_poly.pdbx_seq_one_letter_code
_entity_poly.pdbx_strand_id
1 'polypeptide(L)'
;MGPPYDDALLSAKQIGPDSWLYITEYQGGATVSDVYRYYLSAELKTEPLKALGHIAPFLTADTADAKVNKWGNRVSINLSGKVYQFTSSVFYTSDGIAMTPSIDFTSRTP
;
A
#
# COMPACT_ATOMS: atom_id res chain seq x y z
N MET A 1 -18.26 7.82 -14.01
CA MET A 1 -17.19 7.12 -13.26
C MET A 1 -16.56 8.14 -12.34
N GLY A 2 -16.92 8.11 -11.05
CA GLY A 2 -16.28 8.96 -10.02
C GLY A 2 -14.96 8.34 -9.56
N PRO A 3 -14.13 9.07 -8.77
CA PRO A 3 -12.91 8.50 -8.21
C PRO A 3 -13.28 7.27 -7.38
N PRO A 4 -12.41 6.23 -7.28
CA PRO A 4 -12.87 4.94 -6.78
C PRO A 4 -13.40 5.01 -5.35
N TYR A 5 -12.86 5.87 -4.49
CA TYR A 5 -13.25 6.08 -3.09
C TYR A 5 -12.77 7.47 -2.63
N ASP A 6 -13.44 8.11 -1.65
CA ASP A 6 -13.01 9.35 -0.98
C ASP A 6 -11.82 9.10 -0.03
N ASP A 7 -10.78 8.46 -0.55
CA ASP A 7 -9.58 8.10 0.20
C ASP A 7 -8.74 9.34 0.49
N ALA A 8 -8.26 9.45 1.74
CA ALA A 8 -7.23 10.40 2.12
C ALA A 8 -5.85 9.74 2.09
N LEU A 9 -4.81 10.49 1.74
CA LEU A 9 -3.43 10.00 1.83
C LEU A 9 -3.00 10.07 3.30
N LEU A 10 -2.84 8.91 3.93
CA LEU A 10 -2.41 8.80 5.32
C LEU A 10 -0.89 8.88 5.45
N SER A 11 -0.17 8.20 4.55
CA SER A 11 1.30 8.14 4.61
C SER A 11 1.93 7.97 3.23
N ALA A 12 3.10 8.58 3.06
CA ALA A 12 4.02 8.35 1.96
C ALA A 12 5.43 8.24 2.55
N LYS A 13 6.08 7.08 2.38
CA LYS A 13 7.38 6.81 2.98
C LYS A 13 8.29 6.07 2.01
N GLN A 14 9.50 6.57 1.82
CA GLN A 14 10.54 5.83 1.13
C GLN A 14 10.96 4.61 1.98
N ILE A 15 10.89 3.41 1.40
CA ILE A 15 11.27 2.15 2.07
C ILE A 15 12.51 1.50 1.43
N GLY A 16 13.00 2.05 0.33
CA GLY A 16 14.24 1.68 -0.35
C GLY A 16 14.60 2.75 -1.39
N PRO A 17 15.78 2.66 -2.03
CA PRO A 17 16.24 3.69 -2.97
C PRO A 17 15.28 3.91 -4.14
N ASP A 18 14.61 2.85 -4.60
CA ASP A 18 13.74 2.77 -5.77
C ASP A 18 12.26 2.58 -5.43
N SER A 19 11.89 2.60 -4.14
CA SER A 19 10.55 2.22 -3.69
C SER A 19 9.98 3.10 -2.59
N TRP A 20 8.74 3.49 -2.80
CA TRP A 20 7.90 4.19 -1.86
C TRP A 20 6.70 3.35 -1.47
N LEU A 21 6.36 3.42 -0.18
CA LEU A 21 5.15 2.90 0.39
C LEU A 21 4.16 4.05 0.54
N TYR A 22 2.97 3.88 -0.01
CA TYR A 22 1.84 4.78 0.20
C TYR A 22 0.76 4.05 0.97
N ILE A 23 0.12 4.77 1.89
CA ILE A 23 -1.03 4.28 2.66
C ILE A 23 -2.16 5.29 2.46
N THR A 24 -3.31 4.81 1.99
CA THR A 24 -4.55 5.59 1.99
C THR A 24 -5.50 5.07 3.05
N GLU A 25 -6.35 5.96 3.54
CA GLU A 25 -7.40 5.67 4.50
C GLU A 25 -8.74 6.05 3.88
N TYR A 26 -9.66 5.11 3.88
CA TYR A 26 -11.07 5.35 3.70
C TYR A 26 -11.74 5.32 5.07
N GLN A 27 -12.23 6.48 5.51
CA GLN A 27 -12.98 6.56 6.75
C GLN A 27 -14.37 5.97 6.53
N GLY A 28 -14.65 4.86 7.20
CA GLY A 28 -15.97 4.27 7.19
C GLY A 28 -16.96 5.15 7.95
N GLY A 29 -18.22 5.11 7.56
CA GLY A 29 -19.29 5.70 8.37
C GLY A 29 -19.49 4.94 9.68
N ALA A 30 -20.51 5.32 10.47
CA ALA A 30 -20.76 4.77 11.81
C ALA A 30 -20.87 3.23 11.91
N THR A 31 -21.08 2.51 10.80
CA THR A 31 -21.24 1.05 10.74
C THR A 31 -20.15 0.34 9.93
N VAL A 32 -19.24 1.09 9.30
CA VAL A 32 -18.20 0.55 8.43
C VAL A 32 -16.86 0.82 9.09
N SER A 33 -16.05 -0.22 9.27
CA SER A 33 -14.69 -0.04 9.75
C SER A 33 -13.85 0.76 8.75
N ASP A 34 -12.90 1.53 9.25
CA ASP A 34 -11.92 2.20 8.41
C ASP A 34 -11.15 1.17 7.57
N VAL A 35 -10.84 1.55 6.33
CA VAL A 35 -10.14 0.69 5.38
C VAL A 35 -8.84 1.36 5.00
N TYR A 36 -7.74 0.66 5.26
CA TYR A 36 -6.39 1.09 4.93
C TYR A 36 -5.88 0.31 3.73
N ARG A 37 -5.41 1.03 2.72
CA ARG A 37 -4.86 0.43 1.49
C ARG A 37 -3.40 0.79 1.36
N TYR A 38 -2.58 -0.21 1.07
CA TYR A 38 -1.13 -0.08 0.95
C TYR A 38 -0.71 -0.28 -0.50
N TYR A 39 0.17 0.59 -0.98
CA TYR A 39 0.63 0.62 -2.36
C TYR A 39 2.16 0.69 -2.42
N LEU A 40 2.73 0.00 -3.40
CA LEU A 40 4.13 0.16 -3.76
C LEU A 40 4.23 0.83 -5.12
N SER A 41 5.10 1.83 -5.19
CA SER A 41 5.40 2.56 -6.42
C SER A 41 6.81 3.16 -6.34
N ALA A 42 7.29 3.69 -7.46
CA ALA A 42 8.31 4.73 -7.44
C ALA A 42 7.76 6.01 -6.78
N GLU A 43 8.63 7.00 -6.56
CA GLU A 43 8.22 8.29 -6.02
C GLU A 43 7.17 8.97 -6.91
N LEU A 44 5.98 9.18 -6.35
CA LEU A 44 4.90 9.93 -6.97
C LEU A 44 5.08 11.43 -6.69
N LYS A 45 5.71 12.14 -7.62
CA LYS A 45 6.10 13.55 -7.46
C LYS A 45 4.93 14.55 -7.46
N THR A 46 3.77 14.19 -8.01
CA THR A 46 2.63 15.10 -8.13
C THR A 46 1.32 14.34 -7.99
N GLU A 47 0.43 14.86 -7.16
CA GLU A 47 -0.91 14.30 -6.87
C GLU A 47 -0.91 12.78 -6.55
N PRO A 48 -0.26 12.32 -5.45
CA PRO A 48 -0.17 10.89 -5.14
C PRO A 48 -1.52 10.17 -5.16
N LEU A 49 -2.58 10.74 -4.58
CA LEU A 49 -3.91 10.12 -4.59
C LEU A 49 -4.46 9.84 -6.00
N LYS A 50 -4.26 10.77 -6.92
CA LYS A 50 -4.71 10.61 -8.30
C LYS A 50 -3.94 9.51 -9.01
N ALA A 51 -2.61 9.45 -8.81
CA ALA A 51 -1.79 8.37 -9.34
C ALA A 51 -2.14 7.01 -8.72
N LEU A 52 -2.36 6.96 -7.40
CA LEU A 52 -2.79 5.77 -6.68
C LEU A 52 -4.16 5.27 -7.14
N GLY A 53 -5.03 6.13 -7.66
CA GLY A 53 -6.29 5.74 -8.32
C GLY A 53 -6.12 4.82 -9.54
N HIS A 54 -4.91 4.71 -10.09
CA HIS A 54 -4.56 3.82 -11.20
C HIS A 54 -3.65 2.66 -10.78
N ILE A 55 -3.29 2.57 -9.48
CA ILE A 55 -2.40 1.54 -8.95
C ILE A 55 -3.24 0.63 -8.05
N ALA A 56 -3.13 -0.69 -8.23
CA ALA A 56 -3.80 -1.64 -7.35
C ALA A 56 -3.08 -1.71 -6.00
N PRO A 57 -3.79 -1.67 -4.85
CA PRO A 57 -3.17 -1.89 -3.56
C PRO A 57 -2.70 -3.34 -3.46
N PHE A 58 -1.55 -3.55 -2.82
CA PHE A 58 -1.03 -4.89 -2.57
C PHE A 58 -1.56 -5.49 -1.27
N LEU A 59 -2.05 -4.64 -0.37
CA LEU A 59 -2.65 -5.01 0.90
C LEU A 59 -3.79 -4.05 1.22
N THR A 60 -4.91 -4.60 1.67
CA THR A 60 -6.06 -3.87 2.21
C THR A 60 -6.40 -4.45 3.58
N ALA A 61 -6.48 -3.62 4.61
CA ALA A 61 -6.67 -4.03 5.99
C ALA A 61 -7.55 -3.04 6.78
N ASP A 62 -7.91 -3.42 8.01
CA ASP A 62 -8.65 -2.57 8.96
C ASP A 62 -7.74 -1.72 9.88
N THR A 63 -6.43 -1.78 9.65
CA THR A 63 -5.44 -1.07 10.45
C THR A 63 -4.36 -0.46 9.56
N ALA A 64 -3.84 0.71 10.00
CA ALA A 64 -2.70 1.40 9.40
C ALA A 64 -1.34 0.91 9.93
N ASP A 65 -1.31 0.03 10.92
CA ASP A 65 -0.12 -0.32 11.70
C ASP A 65 0.82 -1.36 11.06
N ALA A 66 0.58 -1.75 9.80
CA ALA A 66 1.46 -2.67 9.09
C ALA A 66 2.91 -2.18 9.10
N LYS A 67 3.81 -3.00 9.64
CA LYS A 67 5.25 -2.80 9.56
C LYS A 67 5.76 -3.34 8.23
N VAL A 68 6.06 -2.44 7.31
CA VAL A 68 6.59 -2.76 5.98
C VAL A 68 8.06 -2.39 5.91
N ASN A 69 8.90 -3.35 5.54
CA ASN A 69 10.33 -3.17 5.30
C ASN A 69 10.72 -3.73 3.94
N LYS A 70 11.72 -3.13 3.29
CA LYS A 70 12.30 -3.64 2.05
C LYS A 70 13.79 -3.91 2.23
N TRP A 71 14.26 -5.05 1.73
CA TRP A 71 15.67 -5.42 1.64
C TRP A 71 15.96 -5.98 0.25
N GLY A 72 16.76 -5.27 -0.54
CA GLY A 72 16.97 -5.63 -1.95
C GLY A 72 15.63 -5.68 -2.69
N ASN A 73 15.32 -6.81 -3.33
CA ASN A 73 14.05 -7.03 -4.03
C ASN A 73 12.92 -7.61 -3.13
N ARG A 74 13.18 -7.85 -1.84
CA ARG A 74 12.21 -8.48 -0.93
C ARG A 74 11.51 -7.42 -0.09
N VAL A 75 10.18 -7.49 -0.02
CA VAL A 75 9.34 -6.66 0.86
C VAL A 75 8.71 -7.57 1.91
N SER A 76 8.93 -7.28 3.19
CA SER A 76 8.27 -7.99 4.28
C SER A 76 7.19 -7.12 4.90
N ILE A 77 6.05 -7.73 5.19
CA ILE A 77 4.94 -7.08 5.87
C ILE A 77 4.61 -7.86 7.14
N ASN A 78 4.49 -7.15 8.25
CA ASN A 78 3.94 -7.67 9.51
C ASN A 78 2.74 -6.82 9.91
N LEU A 79 1.57 -7.44 10.06
CA LEU A 79 0.33 -6.76 10.44
C LEU A 79 -0.41 -7.55 11.53
N SER A 80 -1.00 -6.82 12.47
CA SER A 80 -1.90 -7.36 13.49
C SER A 80 -3.28 -6.75 13.29
N GLY A 81 -4.22 -7.51 12.73
CA GLY A 81 -5.53 -7.00 12.36
C GLY A 81 -6.18 -7.84 11.29
N LYS A 82 -7.31 -7.37 10.77
CA LYS A 82 -8.03 -8.03 9.69
C LYS A 82 -7.47 -7.63 8.34
N VAL A 83 -7.10 -8.64 7.56
CA VAL A 83 -6.73 -8.47 6.15
C VAL A 83 -7.95 -8.72 5.29
N TYR A 84 -8.30 -7.74 4.46
CA TYR A 84 -9.37 -7.87 3.47
C TYR A 84 -8.86 -8.42 2.14
N GLN A 85 -7.67 -7.99 1.72
CA GLN A 85 -7.05 -8.39 0.46
C GLN A 85 -5.53 -8.34 0.58
N PHE A 86 -4.85 -9.30 -0.04
CA PHE A 86 -3.40 -9.33 -0.18
C PHE A 86 -3.01 -9.91 -1.54
N THR A 87 -1.98 -9.34 -2.18
CA THR A 87 -1.26 -9.94 -3.31
C THR A 87 0.23 -9.94 -3.03
N SER A 88 0.89 -11.06 -3.34
CA SER A 88 2.35 -11.20 -3.27
C SER A 88 3.07 -10.64 -4.49
N SER A 89 2.32 -10.18 -5.50
CA SER A 89 2.84 -9.73 -6.79
C SER A 89 2.40 -8.30 -7.07
N VAL A 90 3.40 -7.44 -7.25
CA VAL A 90 3.23 -6.04 -7.65
C VAL A 90 4.22 -5.72 -8.76
N PHE A 91 3.80 -4.88 -9.70
CA PHE A 91 4.63 -4.37 -10.77
C PHE A 91 4.55 -2.84 -10.78
N TYR A 92 5.70 -2.18 -10.88
CA TYR A 92 5.79 -0.75 -11.14
C TYR A 92 7.11 -0.42 -11.84
N THR A 93 7.24 0.81 -12.35
CA THR A 93 8.47 1.28 -12.99
C THR A 93 9.10 2.38 -12.14
N SER A 94 10.41 2.28 -11.90
CA SER A 94 11.21 3.25 -11.15
C SER A 94 12.42 3.66 -11.99
N ASP A 95 12.56 4.94 -12.30
CA ASP A 95 13.60 5.49 -13.18
C ASP A 95 13.77 4.73 -14.52
N GLY A 96 12.64 4.30 -15.11
CA GLY A 96 12.61 3.56 -16.37
C GLY A 96 12.93 2.06 -16.24
N ILE A 97 13.18 1.56 -15.03
CA ILE A 97 13.47 0.15 -14.74
C ILE A 97 12.22 -0.51 -14.15
N ALA A 98 11.85 -1.68 -14.68
CA ALA A 98 10.75 -2.48 -14.17
C ALA A 98 11.09 -3.10 -12.80
N MET A 99 10.18 -2.97 -11.84
CA MET A 99 10.28 -3.49 -10.49
C MET A 99 9.21 -4.54 -10.23
N THR A 100 9.64 -5.70 -9.74
CA THR A 100 8.77 -6.82 -9.33
C THR A 100 9.24 -7.38 -7.99
N PRO A 101 8.97 -6.69 -6.87
CA PRO A 101 9.41 -7.17 -5.58
C PRO A 101 8.72 -8.46 -5.19
N SER A 102 9.45 -9.34 -4.51
CA SER A 102 8.87 -10.50 -3.83
C SER A 102 8.31 -10.03 -2.49
N ILE A 103 7.02 -10.26 -2.26
CA ILE A 103 6.33 -9.78 -1.06
C ILE A 103 5.97 -10.94 -0.15
N ASP A 104 6.50 -10.91 1.06
CA ASP A 104 6.21 -11.85 2.13
C ASP A 104 5.30 -11.21 3.16
N PHE A 105 4.22 -11.91 3.49
CA PHE A 105 3.19 -11.41 4.39
C PHE A 105 3.06 -12.30 5.62
N THR A 106 3.16 -11.70 6.79
CA THR A 106 2.86 -12.34 8.07
C THR A 106 1.74 -11.59 8.76
N SER A 107 0.58 -12.23 8.91
CA SER A 107 -0.49 -11.76 9.81
C SER A 107 -0.38 -12.46 11.15
N ARG A 108 -0.62 -11.71 12.22
CA ARG A 108 -0.90 -12.27 13.54
C ARG A 108 -2.33 -11.93 13.92
N THR A 109 -3.09 -12.91 14.36
CA THR A 109 -4.32 -12.66 15.11
C THR A 109 -3.94 -12.32 16.56
N PRO A 110 -4.59 -11.32 17.18
CA PRO A 110 -4.41 -11.03 18.59
C PRO A 110 -4.76 -12.23 19.49
#